data_AF-A0A544TAG4-F1
#
_entry.id   AF-A0A544TAG4-F1
#
_cell.length_a   1.000
_cell.length_b   1.000
_cell.length_c   1.000
_cell.angle_alpha   90.00
_cell.angle_beta   90.00
_cell.angle_gamma   90.00
#
_symmetry.space_group_name_H-M   'P 1'
#
loop_
_entity.id
_entity.type
_entity.pdbx_description
1 polymer ?
#
loop_
_entity_poly.entity_id
_entity_poly.type
_entity_poly.pdbx_seq_one_letter_code
_entity_poly.pdbx_strand_id
1 'polypeptide(L)'
;MLEMKKKERLAVKINQFDGDSITFDQVKTFLDTHKDSAEVKAYYKSNVLTADNVKTFLETSEAKKVLQPKLDAHFTKSLETWKTNNLDSLIEEEVKKRNPDETPEQKRIRELEEKLQSQEKESKLSKLKETALKHATKQGLDSAFASKYIERFIGDDETATTTLLDELKTDLDGLVNTQVDARFKENGRHIEHGSGNANVGSIDIGKLAADASIRN
;
A
#
# COMPACT_ATOMS: atom_id res chain seq x y z
N MET A 1 11.24 -78.20 -37.69
CA MET A 1 9.88 -78.75 -37.52
C MET A 1 9.14 -77.86 -36.55
N LEU A 2 8.14 -77.10 -37.01
CA LEU A 2 7.36 -76.20 -36.16
C LEU A 2 6.00 -76.86 -35.90
N GLU A 3 5.77 -77.24 -34.65
CA GLU A 3 4.55 -77.91 -34.19
C GLU A 3 3.38 -76.92 -34.23
N MET A 4 2.47 -77.12 -35.19
CA MET A 4 1.20 -76.39 -35.21
C MET A 4 0.29 -76.92 -34.10
N LYS A 5 0.14 -76.15 -33.02
CA LYS A 5 -0.87 -76.39 -31.98
C LYS A 5 -2.24 -76.49 -32.64
N LYS A 6 -2.84 -77.69 -32.56
CA LYS A 6 -4.19 -78.01 -33.01
C LYS A 6 -5.16 -77.02 -32.35
N LYS A 7 -5.83 -76.16 -33.14
CA LYS A 7 -6.95 -75.33 -32.66
C LYS A 7 -8.06 -76.27 -32.19
N GLU A 8 -8.22 -76.37 -30.88
CA GLU A 8 -9.32 -77.09 -30.25
C GLU A 8 -10.59 -76.28 -30.48
N ARG A 9 -11.32 -76.60 -31.55
CA ARG A 9 -12.56 -75.91 -31.91
C ARG A 9 -13.59 -76.17 -30.81
N LEU A 10 -14.19 -75.12 -30.26
CA LEU A 10 -15.34 -75.25 -29.37
C LEU A 10 -16.42 -76.13 -30.01
N ALA A 11 -16.79 -77.21 -29.34
CA ALA A 11 -17.81 -78.14 -29.81
C ALA A 11 -19.19 -77.49 -29.71
N VAL A 12 -19.58 -76.77 -30.76
CA VAL A 12 -20.96 -76.35 -30.95
C VAL A 12 -21.75 -77.60 -31.33
N LYS A 13 -22.55 -78.15 -30.41
CA LYS A 13 -23.46 -79.24 -30.75
C LYS A 13 -24.48 -78.69 -31.75
N ILE A 14 -24.33 -79.03 -33.03
CA ILE A 14 -25.13 -78.45 -34.12
C ILE A 14 -26.57 -79.03 -34.11
N ASN A 15 -26.74 -80.24 -33.56
CA ASN A 15 -28.01 -80.99 -33.55
C ASN A 15 -29.11 -80.41 -32.63
N GLN A 16 -28.87 -79.25 -32.01
CA GLN A 16 -29.87 -78.50 -31.22
C GLN A 16 -30.37 -77.26 -31.98
N PHE A 17 -30.00 -77.11 -33.26
CA PHE A 17 -30.40 -76.00 -34.13
C PHE A 17 -31.30 -76.42 -35.31
N ASP A 18 -31.77 -77.68 -35.34
CA ASP A 18 -32.73 -78.16 -36.33
C ASP A 18 -34.17 -77.82 -35.88
N GLY A 19 -34.63 -76.64 -36.28
CA GLY A 19 -36.02 -76.20 -36.12
C GLY A 19 -36.15 -74.89 -35.32
N ASP A 20 -36.39 -73.81 -36.04
CA ASP A 20 -36.60 -72.42 -35.61
C ASP A 20 -35.39 -71.67 -35.01
N SER A 21 -35.13 -70.51 -35.64
CA SER A 21 -34.13 -69.48 -35.36
C SER A 21 -33.42 -69.53 -34.00
N ILE A 22 -32.08 -69.48 -34.03
CA ILE A 22 -31.26 -69.13 -32.87
C ILE A 22 -31.85 -67.90 -32.18
N THR A 23 -32.26 -68.03 -30.92
CA THR A 23 -32.86 -66.92 -30.18
C THR A 23 -31.77 -66.02 -29.60
N PHE A 24 -32.08 -64.74 -29.44
CA PHE A 24 -31.16 -63.76 -28.84
C PHE A 24 -30.67 -64.19 -27.45
N ASP A 25 -31.56 -64.80 -26.65
CA ASP A 25 -31.24 -65.31 -25.31
C ASP A 25 -30.24 -66.48 -25.33
N GLN A 26 -30.33 -67.36 -26.34
CA GLN A 26 -29.37 -68.44 -26.52
C GLN A 26 -27.98 -67.89 -26.90
N VAL A 27 -27.92 -66.88 -27.77
CA VAL A 27 -26.65 -66.21 -28.13
C VAL A 27 -26.04 -65.52 -26.91
N LYS A 28 -26.86 -64.80 -26.13
CA LYS A 28 -26.42 -64.15 -24.90
C LYS A 28 -25.85 -65.16 -23.90
N THR A 29 -26.57 -66.27 -23.67
CA THR A 29 -26.13 -67.35 -22.78
C THR A 29 -24.82 -67.97 -23.24
N PHE A 30 -24.64 -68.18 -24.55
CA PHE A 30 -23.40 -68.71 -25.11
C PHE A 30 -22.22 -67.75 -24.87
N LEU A 31 -22.39 -66.45 -25.13
CA LEU A 31 -21.37 -65.43 -24.93
C LEU A 31 -20.99 -65.28 -23.46
N ASP A 32 -21.97 -65.31 -22.54
CA ASP A 32 -21.72 -65.22 -21.09
C ASP A 32 -20.97 -66.46 -20.57
N THR A 33 -21.33 -67.65 -21.05
CA THR A 33 -20.69 -68.91 -20.65
C THR A 33 -19.27 -69.03 -21.18
N HIS A 34 -19.00 -68.53 -22.38
CA HIS A 34 -17.70 -68.66 -23.06
C HIS A 34 -16.89 -67.35 -23.09
N LYS A 35 -17.24 -66.38 -22.25
CA LYS A 35 -16.59 -65.05 -22.16
C LYS A 35 -15.07 -65.14 -21.99
N ASP A 36 -14.58 -66.23 -21.40
CA ASP A 36 -13.16 -66.43 -21.12
C ASP A 36 -12.40 -67.21 -22.19
N SER A 37 -13.10 -67.80 -23.15
CA SER A 37 -12.48 -68.55 -24.25
C SER A 37 -11.67 -67.64 -25.15
N ALA A 38 -10.53 -68.13 -25.63
CA ALA A 38 -9.64 -67.37 -26.51
C ALA A 38 -10.31 -66.95 -27.83
N GLU A 39 -11.24 -67.75 -28.32
CA GLU A 39 -11.95 -67.54 -29.58
C GLU A 39 -12.99 -66.42 -29.47
N VAL A 40 -13.79 -66.40 -28.38
CA VAL A 40 -14.74 -65.29 -28.11
C VAL A 40 -14.00 -63.98 -27.83
N LYS A 41 -12.90 -64.03 -27.06
CA LYS A 41 -12.05 -62.85 -26.82
C LYS A 41 -11.44 -62.29 -28.11
N ALA A 42 -10.98 -63.15 -29.02
CA ALA A 42 -10.44 -62.73 -30.31
C ALA A 42 -11.51 -62.04 -31.16
N TYR A 43 -12.73 -62.59 -31.20
CA TYR A 43 -13.86 -62.00 -31.92
C TYR A 43 -14.25 -60.62 -31.35
N TYR A 44 -14.35 -60.48 -30.03
CA TYR A 44 -14.64 -59.18 -29.39
C TYR A 44 -13.57 -58.14 -29.71
N LYS A 45 -12.29 -58.53 -29.68
CA LYS A 45 -11.19 -57.62 -30.00
C LYS A 45 -11.17 -57.18 -31.47
N SER A 46 -11.50 -58.08 -32.40
CA SER A 46 -11.43 -57.75 -33.83
C SER A 46 -12.68 -57.06 -34.38
N ASN A 47 -13.87 -57.41 -33.86
CA ASN A 47 -15.14 -57.02 -34.48
C ASN A 47 -16.01 -56.11 -33.61
N VAL A 48 -15.83 -56.11 -32.28
CA VAL A 48 -16.65 -55.32 -31.36
C VAL A 48 -15.88 -54.11 -30.82
N LEU A 49 -14.62 -54.29 -30.40
CA LEU A 49 -13.71 -53.22 -29.95
C LEU A 49 -13.04 -52.49 -31.14
N THR A 50 -13.83 -52.15 -32.15
CA THR A 50 -13.36 -51.30 -33.26
C THR A 50 -13.36 -49.84 -32.85
N ALA A 51 -12.55 -49.01 -33.52
CA ALA A 51 -12.45 -47.58 -33.18
C ALA A 51 -13.80 -46.85 -33.24
N ASP A 52 -14.64 -47.18 -34.25
CA ASP A 52 -15.96 -46.59 -34.42
C ASP A 52 -16.91 -46.99 -33.29
N ASN A 53 -16.97 -48.28 -32.93
CA ASN A 53 -17.82 -48.76 -31.85
C ASN A 53 -17.39 -48.19 -30.49
N VAL A 54 -16.08 -48.08 -30.25
CA VAL A 54 -15.54 -47.45 -29.04
C VAL A 54 -15.89 -45.96 -29.01
N LYS A 55 -15.79 -45.26 -30.14
CA LYS A 55 -16.19 -43.85 -30.24
C LYS A 55 -17.67 -43.64 -29.91
N THR A 56 -18.56 -44.47 -30.46
CA THR A 56 -19.99 -44.43 -30.12
C THR A 56 -20.24 -44.77 -28.65
N PHE A 57 -19.50 -45.72 -28.07
CA PHE A 57 -19.60 -46.03 -26.65
C PHE A 57 -19.15 -44.86 -25.76
N LEU A 58 -18.07 -44.18 -26.11
CA LEU A 58 -17.56 -43.00 -25.39
C LEU A 58 -18.56 -41.83 -25.34
N GLU A 59 -19.53 -41.79 -26.25
CA GLU A 59 -20.59 -40.78 -26.25
C GLU A 59 -21.71 -41.08 -25.22
N THR A 60 -21.81 -42.32 -24.75
CA THR A 60 -22.82 -42.75 -23.76
C THR A 60 -22.57 -42.19 -22.36
N SER A 61 -23.63 -42.12 -21.53
CA SER A 61 -23.53 -41.62 -20.15
C SER A 61 -22.63 -42.47 -19.27
N GLU A 62 -22.65 -43.79 -19.42
CA GLU A 62 -21.85 -44.74 -18.63
C GLU A 62 -20.35 -44.59 -18.92
N ALA A 63 -19.95 -44.45 -20.18
CA ALA A 63 -18.57 -44.22 -20.54
C ALA A 63 -18.06 -42.87 -20.02
N LYS A 64 -18.87 -41.82 -20.14
CA LYS A 64 -18.54 -40.48 -19.63
C LYS A 64 -18.36 -40.45 -18.12
N LYS A 65 -19.19 -41.16 -17.35
CA LYS A 65 -19.04 -41.24 -15.87
C LYS A 65 -17.68 -41.81 -15.45
N VAL A 66 -17.14 -42.76 -16.20
CA VAL A 66 -15.85 -43.39 -15.88
C VAL A 66 -14.68 -42.56 -16.41
N LEU A 67 -14.83 -41.97 -17.60
CA LEU A 67 -13.73 -41.27 -18.27
C LEU A 67 -13.58 -39.83 -17.79
N GLN A 68 -14.66 -39.11 -17.50
CA GLN A 68 -14.62 -37.70 -17.12
C GLN A 68 -13.74 -37.43 -15.89
N PRO A 69 -13.87 -38.16 -14.77
CA PRO A 69 -13.04 -37.89 -13.59
C PRO A 69 -11.54 -38.04 -13.88
N LYS A 70 -11.17 -38.96 -14.77
CA LYS A 70 -9.77 -39.16 -15.17
C LYS A 70 -9.29 -38.01 -16.06
N LEU A 71 -10.09 -37.62 -17.05
CA LEU A 71 -9.78 -36.49 -17.92
C LEU A 71 -9.63 -35.20 -17.12
N ASP A 72 -10.56 -34.93 -16.21
CA ASP A 72 -10.52 -33.77 -15.33
C ASP A 72 -9.26 -33.79 -14.46
N ALA A 73 -8.94 -34.91 -13.80
CA ALA A 73 -7.73 -35.02 -12.99
C ALA A 73 -6.45 -34.78 -13.81
N HIS A 74 -6.36 -35.35 -15.02
CA HIS A 74 -5.23 -35.12 -15.91
C HIS A 74 -5.16 -33.68 -16.39
N PHE A 75 -6.29 -33.09 -16.76
CA PHE A 75 -6.39 -31.70 -17.20
C PHE A 75 -5.99 -30.74 -16.08
N THR A 76 -6.56 -30.89 -14.89
CA THR A 76 -6.20 -30.10 -13.71
C THR A 76 -4.70 -30.20 -13.42
N LYS A 77 -4.12 -31.41 -13.39
CA LYS A 77 -2.67 -31.57 -13.17
C LYS A 77 -1.83 -30.88 -14.23
N SER A 78 -2.23 -31.01 -15.50
CA SER A 78 -1.51 -30.40 -16.63
C SER A 78 -1.60 -28.88 -16.57
N LEU A 79 -2.77 -28.35 -16.20
CA LEU A 79 -3.02 -26.93 -16.04
C LEU A 79 -2.25 -26.35 -14.85
N GLU A 80 -2.19 -27.04 -13.71
CA GLU A 80 -1.37 -26.63 -12.57
C GLU A 80 0.13 -26.67 -12.88
N THR A 81 0.59 -27.68 -13.62
CA THR A 81 1.98 -27.76 -14.09
C THR A 81 2.29 -26.61 -15.05
N TRP A 82 1.38 -26.32 -15.98
CA TRP A 82 1.53 -25.20 -16.90
C TRP A 82 1.58 -23.87 -16.15
N LYS A 83 0.68 -23.64 -15.18
CA LYS A 83 0.70 -22.43 -14.34
C LYS A 83 2.03 -22.29 -13.62
N THR A 84 2.47 -23.34 -12.92
CA THR A 84 3.73 -23.31 -12.16
C THR A 84 4.93 -22.99 -13.04
N ASN A 85 4.94 -23.44 -14.30
CA ASN A 85 6.07 -23.24 -15.19
C ASN A 85 6.03 -21.92 -16.00
N ASN A 86 4.84 -21.33 -16.20
CA ASN A 86 4.67 -20.22 -17.16
C ASN A 86 4.07 -18.96 -16.53
N LEU A 87 3.26 -19.08 -15.48
CA LEU A 87 2.48 -17.97 -14.94
C LEU A 87 3.37 -16.91 -14.30
N ASP A 88 4.43 -17.32 -13.58
CA ASP A 88 5.39 -16.38 -12.98
C ASP A 88 6.11 -15.55 -14.05
N SER A 89 6.57 -16.17 -15.14
CA SER A 89 7.21 -15.46 -16.26
C SER A 89 6.26 -14.46 -16.92
N LEU A 90 5.00 -14.84 -17.14
CA LEU A 90 3.99 -13.96 -17.74
C LEU A 90 3.62 -12.81 -16.80
N ILE A 91 3.53 -13.07 -15.49
CA ILE A 91 3.33 -12.02 -14.49
C ILE A 91 4.52 -11.08 -14.47
N GLU A 92 5.74 -11.58 -14.42
CA GLU A 92 6.94 -10.74 -14.44
C GLU A 92 7.04 -9.91 -15.71
N GLU A 93 6.71 -10.45 -16.89
CA GLU A 93 6.67 -9.68 -18.14
C GLU A 93 5.63 -8.56 -18.10
N GLU A 94 4.41 -8.84 -17.62
CA GLU A 94 3.37 -7.82 -17.50
C GLU A 94 3.67 -6.79 -16.40
N VAL A 95 4.27 -7.22 -15.29
CA VAL A 95 4.76 -6.33 -14.23
C VAL A 95 5.89 -5.46 -14.79
N LYS A 96 6.86 -5.99 -15.53
CA LYS A 96 7.93 -5.21 -16.19
C LYS A 96 7.40 -4.25 -17.26
N LYS A 97 6.37 -4.63 -18.02
CA LYS A 97 5.73 -3.72 -18.99
C LYS A 97 5.02 -2.56 -18.31
N ARG A 98 4.36 -2.81 -17.17
CA ARG A 98 3.58 -1.80 -16.43
C ARG A 98 4.43 -0.99 -15.45
N ASN A 99 5.50 -1.58 -14.95
CA ASN A 99 6.45 -1.04 -14.01
C ASN A 99 7.85 -1.44 -14.49
N PRO A 100 8.39 -0.77 -15.53
CA PRO A 100 9.78 -0.99 -15.89
C PRO A 100 10.64 -0.63 -14.67
N ASP A 101 11.38 -1.61 -14.14
CA ASP A 101 12.42 -1.36 -13.15
C ASP A 101 13.28 -0.21 -13.68
N GLU A 102 13.45 0.85 -12.89
CA GLU A 102 14.22 2.01 -13.30
C GLU A 102 15.56 1.56 -13.88
N THR A 103 15.83 1.91 -15.13
CA THR A 103 17.12 1.62 -15.74
C THR A 103 18.24 2.24 -14.89
N PRO A 104 19.49 1.77 -14.96
CA PRO A 104 20.60 2.38 -14.20
C PRO A 104 20.70 3.90 -14.38
N GLU A 105 20.29 4.40 -15.55
CA GLU A 105 20.20 5.83 -15.85
C GLU A 105 19.02 6.51 -15.13
N GLN A 106 17.84 5.89 -15.08
CA GLN A 106 16.68 6.40 -14.34
C GLN A 106 16.91 6.39 -12.83
N LYS A 107 17.54 5.35 -12.29
CA LYS A 107 17.94 5.31 -10.88
C LYS A 107 18.91 6.44 -10.54
N ARG A 108 19.88 6.71 -11.43
CA ARG A 108 20.81 7.83 -11.29
C ARG A 108 20.08 9.18 -11.37
N ILE A 109 19.08 9.32 -12.24
CA ILE A 109 18.25 10.53 -12.33
C ILE A 109 17.47 10.72 -11.03
N ARG A 110 16.81 9.68 -10.49
CA ARG A 110 16.11 9.77 -9.20
C ARG A 110 17.04 10.16 -8.06
N GLU A 111 18.21 9.53 -7.96
CA GLU A 111 19.22 9.89 -6.94
C GLU A 111 19.70 11.34 -7.10
N LEU A 112 19.86 11.82 -8.34
CA LEU A 112 20.21 13.22 -8.62
C LEU A 112 19.06 14.17 -8.27
N GLU A 113 17.82 13.82 -8.57
CA GLU A 113 16.62 14.61 -8.23
C GLU A 113 16.42 14.70 -6.72
N GLU A 114 16.55 13.59 -5.99
CA GLU A 114 16.51 13.57 -4.52
C GLU A 114 17.62 14.44 -3.91
N LYS A 115 18.82 14.38 -4.49
CA LYS A 115 19.94 15.22 -4.08
C LYS A 115 19.69 16.71 -4.37
N LEU A 116 19.09 17.04 -5.52
CA LEU A 116 18.73 18.41 -5.85
C LEU A 116 17.61 18.93 -4.94
N GLN A 117 16.56 18.14 -4.69
CA GLN A 117 15.47 18.53 -3.79
C GLN A 117 15.94 18.75 -2.36
N SER A 118 16.84 17.89 -1.85
CA SER A 118 17.44 18.09 -0.52
C SER A 118 18.30 19.35 -0.47
N GLN A 119 19.13 19.61 -1.48
CA GLN A 119 19.92 20.84 -1.59
C GLN A 119 19.05 22.10 -1.70
N GLU A 120 17.97 22.05 -2.48
CA GLU A 120 17.03 23.16 -2.59
C GLU A 120 16.34 23.45 -1.27
N LYS A 121 15.94 22.39 -0.54
CA LYS A 121 15.33 22.52 0.79
C LYS A 121 16.33 23.14 1.79
N GLU A 122 17.57 22.65 1.82
CA GLU A 122 18.63 23.20 2.67
C GLU A 122 18.92 24.67 2.33
N SER A 123 18.99 25.02 1.04
CA SER A 123 19.19 26.39 0.58
C SER A 123 18.05 27.32 1.00
N LYS A 124 16.79 26.87 0.84
CA LYS A 124 15.60 27.62 1.31
C LYS A 124 15.66 27.83 2.81
N LEU A 125 15.93 26.78 3.59
CA LEU A 125 16.06 26.87 5.05
C LEU A 125 17.18 27.82 5.46
N SER A 126 18.34 27.77 4.80
CA SER A 126 19.46 28.66 5.09
C SER A 126 19.09 30.13 4.84
N LYS A 127 18.38 30.43 3.74
CA LYS A 127 17.91 31.78 3.43
C LYS A 127 16.92 32.28 4.48
N LEU A 128 15.93 31.44 4.84
CA LEU A 128 14.96 31.79 5.88
C LEU A 128 15.64 32.01 7.23
N LYS A 129 16.61 31.16 7.60
CA LYS A 129 17.41 31.32 8.82
C LYS A 129 18.18 32.64 8.82
N GLU A 130 18.81 33.00 7.70
CA GLU A 130 19.53 34.26 7.59
C GLU A 130 18.59 35.45 7.75
N THR A 131 17.42 35.43 7.10
CA THR A 131 16.41 36.48 7.26
C THR A 131 15.90 36.55 8.69
N ALA A 132 15.57 35.42 9.31
CA ALA A 132 15.13 35.33 10.70
C ALA A 132 16.17 35.90 11.66
N LEU A 133 17.46 35.58 11.47
CA LEU A 133 18.56 36.12 12.28
C LEU A 133 18.69 37.63 12.12
N LYS A 134 18.64 38.14 10.88
CA LYS A 134 18.66 39.59 10.62
C LYS A 134 17.47 40.28 11.27
N HIS A 135 16.28 39.69 11.17
CA HIS A 135 15.06 40.23 11.74
C HIS A 135 15.10 40.25 13.27
N ALA A 136 15.49 39.14 13.90
CA ALA A 136 15.65 39.04 15.34
C ALA A 136 16.67 40.06 15.88
N THR A 137 17.79 40.24 15.17
CA THR A 137 18.81 41.24 15.53
C THR A 137 18.24 42.66 15.43
N LYS A 138 17.47 42.97 14.37
CA LYS A 138 16.81 44.28 14.21
C LYS A 138 15.79 44.55 15.31
N GLN A 139 15.05 43.53 15.73
CA GLN A 139 14.07 43.63 16.82
C GLN A 139 14.73 43.67 18.21
N GLY A 140 16.06 43.60 18.31
CA GLY A 140 16.76 43.64 19.60
C GLY A 140 16.54 42.39 20.45
N LEU A 141 16.20 41.25 19.82
CA LEU A 141 16.20 39.97 20.51
C LEU A 141 17.63 39.59 20.89
N ASP A 142 17.78 38.95 22.05
CA ASP A 142 19.09 38.58 22.58
C ASP A 142 19.86 37.65 21.63
N SER A 143 21.17 37.87 21.51
CA SER A 143 22.05 37.11 20.61
C SER A 143 22.20 35.62 20.99
N ALA A 144 22.13 35.30 22.29
CA ALA A 144 22.11 33.91 22.75
C ALA A 144 20.77 33.24 22.46
N PHE A 145 19.66 33.97 22.50
CA PHE A 145 18.37 33.48 22.02
C PHE A 145 18.39 33.19 20.51
N ALA A 146 18.81 34.16 19.71
CA ALA A 146 18.83 34.05 18.25
C ALA A 146 19.75 32.91 17.77
N SER A 147 20.95 32.78 18.34
CA SER A 147 21.88 31.70 17.93
C SER A 147 21.38 30.29 18.28
N LYS A 148 20.64 30.13 19.37
CA LYS A 148 20.23 28.81 19.89
C LYS A 148 18.86 28.35 19.39
N TYR A 149 17.92 29.29 19.19
CA TYR A 149 16.52 28.93 19.00
C TYR A 149 15.92 29.40 17.69
N ILE A 150 16.57 30.27 16.90
CA ILE A 150 15.97 30.86 15.70
C ILE A 150 15.45 29.82 14.69
N GLU A 151 16.11 28.66 14.60
CA GLU A 151 15.71 27.58 13.69
C GLU A 151 14.32 27.01 14.01
N ARG A 152 13.88 27.10 15.27
CA ARG A 152 12.54 26.64 15.69
C ARG A 152 11.44 27.64 15.36
N PHE A 153 11.80 28.87 14.96
CA PHE A 153 10.88 29.95 14.62
C PHE A 153 10.80 30.21 13.11
N ILE A 154 11.40 29.33 12.28
CA ILE A 154 11.28 29.39 10.83
C ILE A 154 9.92 28.83 10.41
N GLY A 155 9.10 29.64 9.76
CA GLY A 155 7.80 29.26 9.19
C GLY A 155 7.89 28.76 7.75
N ASP A 156 6.73 28.58 7.11
CA ASP A 156 6.63 28.10 5.72
C ASP A 156 7.30 29.05 4.70
N ASP A 157 7.31 30.35 5.01
CA ASP A 157 7.94 31.39 4.20
C ASP A 157 8.53 32.51 5.06
N GLU A 158 9.10 33.51 4.38
CA GLU A 158 9.72 34.68 5.00
C GLU A 158 8.72 35.50 5.84
N THR A 159 7.50 35.68 5.34
CA THR A 159 6.47 36.50 5.99
C THR A 159 6.02 35.83 7.28
N ALA A 160 5.69 34.54 7.21
CA ALA A 160 5.32 33.73 8.38
C ALA A 160 6.43 33.75 9.44
N THR A 161 7.69 33.64 9.01
CA THR A 161 8.85 33.68 9.90
C THR A 161 8.98 35.04 10.60
N THR A 162 8.85 36.15 9.87
CA THR A 162 8.93 37.49 10.48
C THR A 162 7.76 37.77 11.42
N THR A 163 6.53 37.36 11.05
CA THR A 163 5.35 37.52 11.89
C THR A 163 5.46 36.76 13.21
N LEU A 164 5.90 35.50 13.18
CA LEU A 164 6.14 34.70 14.40
C LEU A 164 7.16 35.36 15.33
N LEU A 165 8.20 35.97 14.77
CA LEU A 165 9.21 36.68 15.56
C LEU A 165 8.68 37.99 16.17
N ASP A 166 7.81 38.70 15.45
CA ASP A 166 7.18 39.93 15.94
C ASP A 166 6.18 39.65 17.06
N GLU A 167 5.37 38.60 16.92
CA GLU A 167 4.45 38.13 17.97
C GLU A 167 5.23 37.75 19.23
N LEU A 168 6.29 36.95 19.09
CA LEU A 168 7.17 36.60 20.20
C LEU A 168 7.75 37.85 20.89
N LYS A 169 8.22 38.82 20.11
CA LYS A 169 8.78 40.06 20.65
C LYS A 169 7.73 40.84 21.44
N THR A 170 6.52 40.94 20.90
CA THR A 170 5.40 41.65 21.53
C THR A 170 5.04 41.02 22.88
N ASP A 171 4.93 39.69 22.92
CA ASP A 171 4.62 38.96 24.15
C ASP A 171 5.75 39.09 25.20
N LEU A 172 7.00 39.02 24.75
CA LEU A 172 8.17 39.19 25.62
C LEU A 172 8.22 40.60 26.21
N ASP A 173 7.99 41.63 25.40
CA ASP A 173 7.94 43.02 25.88
C ASP A 173 6.80 43.23 26.87
N GLY A 174 5.63 42.65 26.61
CA GLY A 174 4.49 42.68 27.54
C GLY A 174 4.84 42.07 28.89
N LEU A 175 5.53 40.93 28.89
CA LEU A 175 5.98 40.26 30.11
C LEU A 175 7.04 41.09 30.86
N VAL A 176 8.02 41.64 30.15
CA VAL A 176 9.06 42.48 30.74
C VAL A 176 8.45 43.73 31.36
N ASN A 177 7.57 44.43 30.65
CA ASN A 177 6.88 45.62 31.17
C ASN A 177 6.06 45.29 32.41
N THR A 178 5.31 44.18 32.40
CA THR A 178 4.52 43.74 33.57
C THR A 178 5.42 43.47 34.78
N GLN A 179 6.56 42.80 34.58
CA GLN A 179 7.51 42.54 35.67
C GLN A 179 8.18 43.82 36.17
N VAL A 180 8.56 44.71 35.27
CA VAL A 180 9.15 46.02 35.61
C VAL A 180 8.15 46.86 36.41
N ASP A 181 6.90 46.93 35.99
CA ASP A 181 5.82 47.60 36.73
C ASP A 181 5.60 46.99 38.11
N ALA A 182 5.61 45.66 38.22
CA ALA A 182 5.50 44.98 39.50
C ALA A 182 6.68 45.33 40.42
N ARG A 183 7.92 45.35 39.91
CA ARG A 183 9.12 45.75 40.66
C ARG A 183 9.09 47.22 41.07
N PHE A 184 8.59 48.11 40.23
CA PHE A 184 8.42 49.52 40.58
C PHE A 184 7.33 49.73 41.64
N LYS A 185 6.26 48.93 41.63
CA LYS A 185 5.25 48.95 42.70
C LYS A 185 5.80 48.38 44.02
N GLU A 186 6.59 47.31 43.95
CA GLU A 186 7.20 46.65 45.12
C GLU A 186 8.30 47.50 45.76
N ASN A 187 9.18 48.09 44.96
CA ASN A 187 10.38 48.82 45.42
C ASN A 187 10.25 50.34 45.30
N GLY A 188 9.11 50.83 44.81
CA GLY A 188 8.81 52.26 44.77
C GLY A 188 8.67 52.82 46.17
N ARG A 189 9.25 54.00 46.42
CA ARG A 189 8.99 54.71 47.68
C ARG A 189 7.51 55.08 47.70
N HIS A 190 6.76 54.58 48.67
CA HIS A 190 5.46 55.16 48.97
C HIS A 190 5.71 56.62 49.37
N ILE A 191 5.36 57.56 48.50
CA ILE A 191 5.23 58.95 48.93
C ILE A 191 3.97 58.96 49.77
N GLU A 192 4.14 58.92 51.10
CA GLU A 192 3.09 59.30 52.02
C GLU A 192 2.76 60.75 51.66
N HIS A 193 1.64 60.97 50.97
CA HIS A 193 1.04 62.30 50.94
C HIS A 193 0.69 62.55 52.39
N GLY A 194 1.55 63.32 53.08
CA GLY A 194 1.36 63.63 54.48
C GLY A 194 -0.10 64.01 54.68
N SER A 195 -0.78 63.27 55.56
CA SER A 195 -2.05 63.69 56.14
C SER A 195 -1.76 64.93 56.99
N GLY A 196 -1.55 66.04 56.30
CA GLY A 196 -1.32 67.35 56.87
C GLY A 196 -2.64 67.87 57.37
N ASN A 197 -3.03 67.48 58.58
CA ASN A 197 -3.85 68.33 59.43
C ASN A 197 -2.99 69.54 59.86
N ALA A 198 -2.69 70.41 58.89
CA ALA A 198 -2.01 71.66 59.06
C ALA A 198 -2.76 72.70 58.22
N ASN A 199 -3.53 73.53 58.92
CA ASN A 199 -4.16 74.73 58.42
C ASN A 199 -3.07 75.68 57.92
N VAL A 200 -2.66 75.55 56.66
CA VAL A 200 -1.80 76.50 55.95
C VAL A 200 -2.59 76.91 54.72
N GLY A 201 -3.08 78.15 54.76
CA GLY A 201 -3.85 78.74 53.68
C GLY A 201 -3.17 78.52 52.34
N SER A 202 -3.96 78.09 51.36
CA SER A 202 -3.62 78.06 49.94
C SER A 202 -2.84 79.33 49.56
N ILE A 203 -1.52 79.20 49.40
CA ILE A 203 -0.72 80.22 48.73
C ILE A 203 -1.00 80.03 47.25
N ASP A 204 -1.99 80.75 46.77
CA ASP A 204 -2.34 80.82 45.36
C ASP A 204 -1.22 81.58 44.64
N ILE A 205 -0.33 80.83 43.99
CA ILE A 205 0.82 81.35 43.23
C ILE A 205 0.35 82.32 42.13
N GLY A 206 -0.88 82.17 41.62
CA GLY A 206 -1.49 83.11 40.68
C GLY A 206 -1.82 84.47 41.31
N LYS A 207 -2.26 84.50 42.58
CA LYS A 207 -2.50 85.74 43.32
C LYS A 207 -1.21 86.45 43.71
N LEU A 208 -0.17 85.69 44.07
CA LEU A 208 1.13 86.26 44.42
C LEU A 208 1.82 86.92 43.21
N ALA A 209 1.66 86.32 42.03
CA ALA A 209 2.16 86.88 40.77
C ALA A 209 1.40 88.15 40.34
N ALA A 210 0.09 88.22 40.60
CA ALA A 210 -0.72 89.40 40.32
C ALA A 210 -0.32 90.60 41.21
N ASP A 211 -0.10 90.38 42.51
CA ASP A 211 0.37 91.44 43.43
C ASP A 211 1.78 91.95 43.09
N ALA A 212 2.66 91.06 42.61
CA ALA A 212 3.99 91.46 42.16
C ALA A 212 3.99 92.21 40.81
N SER A 213 3.02 91.95 39.94
CA SER A 213 2.93 92.56 38.60
C SER A 213 2.23 93.92 38.57
N ILE A 214 1.54 94.34 39.64
CA ILE A 214 0.83 95.63 39.69
C ILE A 214 1.72 96.78 40.20
N ARG A 215 2.95 96.50 40.65
CA ARG A 215 3.96 97.52 40.96
C ARG A 215 4.95 97.71 39.82
N ASN A 216 4.51 98.30 38.73
CA ASN A 216 5.36 99.07 37.82
C ASN A 216 4.59 100.26 37.26
#